data_AF-A0A5B8VTE3-F1
#
_entry.id   AF-A0A5B8VTE3-F1
#
_cell.length_a   1.000
_cell.length_b   1.000
_cell.length_c   1.000
_cell.angle_alpha   90.00
_cell.angle_beta   90.00
_cell.angle_gamma   90.00
#
_symmetry.space_group_name_H-M   'P 1'
#
loop_
_entity.id
_entity.type
_entity.pdbx_description
1 polymer ?
#
loop_
_entity_poly.entity_id
_entity_poly.type
_entity_poly.pdbx_seq_one_letter_code
_entity_poly.pdbx_strand_id
1 'polypeptide(L)'
;MVPFNLQLELTNLLTTISAEQLDQLADETGFMRYQVRTFNRQSVVFVNIEEEPLSREKITGYSEEEVFSHDEIKVIAPAIRRYNSSRQLNFDQMAFDF
;
A
#
# COMPACT_ATOMS: atom_id res chain seq x y z
N MET A 1 7.64 7.31 -8.90
CA MET A 1 6.28 7.85 -9.18
C MET A 1 6.01 8.97 -8.16
N VAL A 2 4.84 9.64 -8.13
CA VAL A 2 4.60 10.68 -7.09
C VAL A 2 4.32 10.00 -5.74
N PRO A 3 5.10 10.27 -4.69
CA PRO A 3 4.86 9.71 -3.36
C PRO A 3 3.59 10.30 -2.75
N PHE A 4 2.94 9.53 -1.88
CA PHE A 4 1.80 9.99 -1.10
C PHE A 4 1.98 9.63 0.38
N ASN A 5 1.32 10.39 1.25
CA ASN A 5 1.42 10.20 2.68
C ASN A 5 0.12 9.61 3.23
N LEU A 6 0.24 8.68 4.16
CA LEU A 6 -0.86 8.11 4.93
C LEU A 6 -0.57 8.27 6.42
N GLN A 7 -1.61 8.53 7.20
CA GLN A 7 -1.53 8.47 8.66
C GLN A 7 -2.19 7.17 9.11
N LEU A 8 -1.41 6.29 9.75
CA LEU A 8 -1.83 4.97 10.18
C LEU A 8 -1.46 4.75 11.64
N GLU A 9 -2.27 3.98 12.35
CA GLU A 9 -1.90 3.50 13.67
C GLU A 9 -1.05 2.22 13.52
N LEU A 10 0.24 2.33 13.82
CA LEU A 10 1.19 1.21 13.82
C LEU A 10 1.59 0.95 15.27
N THR A 11 1.37 -0.27 15.77
CA THR A 11 1.73 -0.66 17.15
C THR A 11 1.18 0.34 18.20
N ASN A 12 -0.10 0.73 18.06
CA ASN A 12 -0.79 1.71 18.91
C ASN A 12 -0.17 3.13 18.89
N LEU A 13 0.60 3.47 17.87
CA LEU A 13 1.18 4.80 17.66
C LEU A 13 0.75 5.35 16.31
N LEU A 14 0.16 6.55 16.32
CA LEU A 14 -0.15 7.26 15.09
C LEU A 14 1.15 7.62 14.37
N THR A 15 1.35 7.02 13.21
CA THR A 15 2.57 7.10 12.42
C THR A 15 2.23 7.63 11.02
N THR A 16 2.92 8.69 10.60
CA THR A 16 2.90 9.13 9.21
C THR A 16 3.83 8.24 8.41
N ILE A 17 3.30 7.61 7.37
CA ILE A 17 4.08 6.87 6.37
C ILE A 17 4.04 7.63 5.05
N SER A 18 5.15 7.59 4.32
CA SER A 18 5.25 8.00 2.93
C SER A 18 5.41 6.75 2.08
N ALA A 19 4.55 6.58 1.08
CA ALA A 19 4.59 5.46 0.16
C ALA A 19 4.86 5.96 -1.26
N GLU A 20 5.88 5.41 -1.91
CA GLU A 20 6.20 5.67 -3.30
C GLU A 20 6.12 4.36 -4.10
N GLN A 21 5.30 4.35 -5.15
CA GLN A 21 5.24 3.22 -6.07
C GLN A 21 6.54 3.13 -6.89
N LEU A 22 7.15 1.94 -6.89
CA LEU A 22 8.40 1.67 -7.59
C LEU A 22 8.17 1.11 -9.01
N ASP A 23 7.12 0.30 -9.18
CA ASP A 23 6.82 -0.37 -10.45
C ASP A 23 5.57 0.19 -11.11
N GLN A 24 5.52 0.23 -12.44
CA GLN A 24 4.34 0.68 -13.18
C GLN A 24 3.23 -0.39 -13.27
N LEU A 25 3.63 -1.67 -13.22
CA LEU A 25 2.74 -2.82 -13.35
C LEU A 25 2.99 -3.79 -12.20
N ALA A 26 1.97 -4.59 -11.87
CA ALA A 26 2.17 -5.71 -10.96
C ALA A 26 3.00 -6.82 -11.61
N ASP A 27 3.62 -7.63 -10.76
CA ASP A 27 4.28 -8.86 -11.17
C ASP A 27 3.28 -9.96 -11.57
N GLU A 28 3.82 -11.12 -11.97
CA GLU A 28 3.04 -12.30 -12.39
C GLU A 28 2.10 -12.85 -11.29
N THR A 29 2.32 -12.44 -10.04
CA THR A 29 1.54 -12.85 -8.86
C THR A 29 0.59 -11.77 -8.35
N GLY A 30 0.49 -10.65 -9.07
CA GLY A 30 -0.43 -9.56 -8.73
C GLY A 30 0.10 -8.60 -7.65
N PHE A 31 1.40 -8.63 -7.32
CA PHE A 31 2.00 -7.72 -6.36
C PHE A 31 2.70 -6.55 -7.04
N MET A 32 2.65 -5.40 -6.38
CA MET A 32 3.32 -4.17 -6.79
C MET A 32 4.19 -3.66 -5.65
N ARG A 33 5.38 -3.14 -5.96
CA ARG A 33 6.32 -2.69 -4.94
C ARG A 33 6.13 -1.23 -4.59
N TYR A 34 6.14 -0.96 -3.29
CA TYR A 34 6.10 0.37 -2.72
C TYR A 34 7.29 0.57 -1.79
N GLN A 35 8.05 1.63 -2.01
CA GLN A 35 8.97 2.12 -1.00
C GLN A 35 8.16 2.80 0.10
N VAL A 36 8.13 2.19 1.28
CA VAL A 36 7.47 2.74 2.46
C VAL A 36 8.52 3.34 3.39
N ARG A 37 8.31 4.59 3.78
CA ARG A 37 9.19 5.35 4.68
C ARG A 37 8.38 5.91 5.85
N THR A 38 8.89 5.73 7.05
CA THR A 38 8.49 6.50 8.24
C THR A 38 9.60 7.48 8.60
N PHE A 39 9.51 8.13 9.75
CA PHE A 39 10.58 8.97 10.27
C PHE A 39 11.92 8.22 10.46
N ASN A 40 11.87 6.95 10.87
CA ASN A 40 13.05 6.18 11.31
C ASN A 40 13.19 4.81 10.63
N ARG A 41 12.25 4.42 9.75
CA ARG A 41 12.23 3.12 9.08
C ARG A 41 11.97 3.30 7.60
N GLN A 42 12.60 2.47 6.80
CA GLN A 42 12.41 2.42 5.37
C GLN A 42 12.49 0.96 4.93
N SER A 43 11.54 0.54 4.11
CA SER A 43 11.52 -0.81 3.51
C SER A 43 10.76 -0.77 2.20
N VAL A 44 11.09 -1.70 1.30
CA VAL A 44 10.18 -2.07 0.22
C VAL A 44 9.08 -2.97 0.78
N VAL A 45 7.84 -2.67 0.43
CA VAL A 45 6.64 -3.45 0.76
C VAL A 45 5.98 -3.87 -0.55
N PHE A 46 5.77 -5.16 -0.71
CA PHE A 46 5.01 -5.74 -1.82
C PHE A 46 3.55 -5.68 -1.43
N VAL A 47 2.69 -5.08 -2.25
CA VAL A 47 1.26 -4.93 -2.00
C VAL A 47 0.50 -5.66 -3.10
N ASN A 48 -0.37 -6.59 -2.72
CA ASN A 48 -1.24 -7.25 -3.69
C ASN A 48 -2.31 -6.25 -4.16
N ILE A 49 -2.39 -6.05 -5.47
CA ILE A 49 -3.32 -5.09 -6.09
C ILE A 49 -4.54 -5.77 -6.75
N GLU A 50 -4.63 -7.09 -6.71
CA GLU A 50 -5.76 -7.81 -7.30
C GLU A 50 -7.05 -7.51 -6.53
N GLU A 51 -8.12 -7.21 -7.28
CA GLU A 51 -9.40 -6.79 -6.72
C GLU A 51 -10.19 -7.93 -6.07
N GLU A 52 -9.86 -9.18 -6.39
CA GLU A 52 -10.56 -10.32 -5.80
C GLU A 52 -10.45 -10.28 -4.26
N PRO A 53 -11.56 -10.60 -3.55
CA PRO A 53 -11.54 -10.65 -2.10
C PRO A 53 -10.60 -11.78 -1.67
N LEU A 54 -9.35 -11.41 -1.41
CA LEU A 54 -8.40 -12.24 -0.70
C LEU A 54 -9.07 -12.63 0.62
N SER A 55 -9.21 -13.94 0.86
CA SER A 55 -9.66 -14.47 2.15
C SER A 55 -8.88 -13.80 3.28
N ARG A 56 -9.49 -13.58 4.45
CA ARG A 56 -8.86 -12.89 5.60
C ARG A 56 -7.47 -13.42 6.01
N GLU A 57 -7.12 -14.61 5.54
CA GLU A 57 -5.86 -15.32 5.76
C GLU A 57 -4.78 -15.06 4.69
N LYS A 58 -5.12 -14.40 3.57
CA LYS A 58 -4.19 -14.12 2.47
C LYS A 58 -3.45 -12.80 2.72
N ILE A 59 -2.13 -12.89 2.62
CA ILE A 59 -1.16 -11.82 2.80
C ILE A 59 -1.46 -10.69 1.79
N THR A 60 -1.94 -9.54 2.28
CA THR A 60 -2.17 -8.34 1.45
C THR A 60 -0.87 -7.63 1.09
N GLY A 61 0.22 -7.95 1.80
CA GLY A 61 1.57 -7.54 1.46
C GLY A 61 2.63 -8.16 2.34
N TYR A 62 3.90 -8.09 1.92
CA TYR A 62 5.06 -8.55 2.69
C TYR A 62 6.25 -7.60 2.51
N SER A 63 7.22 -7.68 3.41
CA SER A 63 8.51 -6.97 3.34
C SER A 63 9.62 -8.01 3.43
N GLU A 64 10.60 -7.95 2.52
CA GLU A 64 11.76 -8.86 2.51
C GLU A 64 12.81 -8.48 3.56
N GLU A 65 12.86 -7.21 3.96
CA GLU A 65 13.91 -6.65 4.82
C GLU A 65 13.59 -6.78 6.32
N GLU A 66 12.44 -7.35 6.69
CA GLU A 66 11.93 -7.49 8.08
C GLU A 66 11.93 -6.19 8.92
N VAL A 67 12.03 -5.01 8.28
CA VAL A 67 12.03 -3.70 8.95
C VAL A 67 10.68 -3.36 9.58
N PHE A 68 9.60 -3.80 8.94
CA PHE A 68 8.25 -3.73 9.46
C PHE A 68 7.81 -5.13 9.90
N SER A 69 7.20 -5.20 11.08
CA SER A 69 6.61 -6.44 11.57
C SER A 69 5.43 -6.87 10.70
N HIS A 70 5.11 -8.16 10.74
CA HIS A 70 3.98 -8.72 9.98
C HIS A 70 2.64 -8.01 10.30
N ASP A 71 2.42 -7.61 11.57
CA ASP A 71 1.22 -6.88 11.98
C ASP A 71 1.18 -5.46 11.43
N GLU A 72 2.34 -4.79 11.31
CA GLU A 72 2.41 -3.48 10.67
C GLU A 72 2.14 -3.59 9.17
N ILE A 73 2.67 -4.61 8.50
CA ILE A 73 2.40 -4.86 7.08
C ILE A 73 0.90 -5.10 6.83
N LYS A 74 0.20 -5.80 7.73
CA LYS A 74 -1.26 -5.97 7.68
C LYS A 74 -2.04 -4.65 7.77
N VAL A 75 -1.45 -3.58 8.27
CA VAL A 75 -2.06 -2.24 8.31
C VAL A 75 -1.63 -1.42 7.08
N ILE A 76 -0.33 -1.45 6.75
CA ILE A 76 0.26 -0.65 5.67
C ILE A 76 -0.29 -1.05 4.30
N ALA A 77 -0.28 -2.36 3.97
CA ALA A 77 -0.62 -2.82 2.62
C ALA A 77 -2.10 -2.55 2.26
N PRO A 78 -3.10 -2.84 3.12
CA PRO A 78 -4.48 -2.48 2.84
C PRO A 78 -4.71 -0.96 2.74
N ALA A 79 -3.97 -0.16 3.51
CA ALA A 79 -4.10 1.30 3.46
C ALA A 79 -3.60 1.87 2.12
N ILE A 80 -2.46 1.37 1.62
CA ILE A 80 -1.95 1.69 0.28
C ILE A 80 -2.98 1.30 -0.79
N ARG A 81 -3.51 0.08 -0.73
CA ARG A 81 -4.53 -0.39 -1.67
C ARG A 81 -5.76 0.51 -1.66
N ARG A 82 -6.31 0.81 -0.47
CA ARG A 82 -7.48 1.69 -0.32
C ARG A 82 -7.23 3.08 -0.87
N TYR A 83 -6.05 3.65 -0.65
CA TYR A 83 -5.67 4.94 -1.20
C TYR A 83 -5.69 4.92 -2.73
N ASN A 84 -5.06 3.92 -3.34
CA ASN A 84 -5.03 3.78 -4.80
C ASN A 84 -6.42 3.58 -5.40
N SER A 85 -7.26 2.72 -4.82
CA SER A 85 -8.65 2.54 -5.26
C SER A 85 -9.46 3.85 -5.13
N SER A 86 -9.25 4.62 -4.06
CA SER A 86 -9.92 5.93 -3.91
C SER A 86 -9.47 6.95 -4.96
N ARG A 87 -8.20 6.92 -5.38
CA ARG A 87 -7.70 7.76 -6.47
C ARG A 87 -8.32 7.37 -7.80
N GLN A 88 -8.39 6.07 -8.09
CA GLN A 88 -9.05 5.56 -9.31
C GLN A 88 -10.52 5.98 -9.36
N LEU A 89 -11.28 5.83 -8.26
CA LEU A 89 -12.66 6.30 -8.18
C LEU A 89 -12.81 7.81 -8.44
N ASN A 90 -11.88 8.62 -7.94
CA ASN A 90 -11.89 10.07 -8.22
C ASN A 90 -11.56 10.38 -9.69
N PHE A 91 -10.66 9.62 -10.32
CA PHE A 91 -10.38 9.77 -11.76
C PHE A 91 -11.59 9.37 -12.61
N ASP A 92 -12.28 8.27 -12.25
CA ASP A 92 -13.47 7.82 -12.96
C ASP A 92 -14.59 8.85 -12.85
N GLN A 93 -14.84 9.44 -11.67
CA GLN A 93 -15.86 10.48 -11.50
C GLN A 93 -15.58 11.73 -12.35
N MET A 94 -14.32 12.14 -12.52
CA MET A 94 -13.95 13.27 -13.39
C MET A 94 -14.15 12.98 -14.88
N ALA A 95 -14.25 11.71 -15.28
CA ALA A 95 -14.46 11.31 -16.67
C ALA A 95 -15.95 11.29 -17.10
N PHE A 96 -16.89 11.41 -16.15
CA PHE A 96 -18.34 11.35 -16.42
C PHE A 96 -19.05 12.71 -16.41
N ASP A 97 -18.35 13.83 -16.19
CA ASP A 97 -18.90 15.18 -16.41
C ASP A 97 -18.75 15.58 -17.89
N PHE A 98 -19.62 15.05 -18.76
CA PHE A 98 -19.81 15.51 -20.14
C PHE A 98 -21.29 15.72 -20.46
#